data_AF-A0A0F6AGJ8-F1
#
_entry.id   AF-A0A0F6AGJ8-F1
#
_cell.length_a   1.000
_cell.length_b   1.000
_cell.length_c   1.000
_cell.angle_alpha   90.00
_cell.angle_beta   90.00
_cell.angle_gamma   90.00
#
_symmetry.space_group_name_H-M   'P 1'
#
loop_
_entity.id
_entity.type
_entity.pdbx_description
1 polymer ?
#
loop_
_entity_poly.entity_id
_entity_poly.type
_entity_poly.pdbx_seq_one_letter_code
_entity_poly.pdbx_strand_id
1 'polypeptide(L)'
;MYFATADILHLYSHIDFKLVDDNLVDTNISPQDDHFIFYMCVLFVSLVIVVPIFAEVVYRGVLLDRLCLKLFPLWAIALSSLLFGSIYNNFIGSLILGIVLCLIRFKFRTLAAPIFIHMLHNLLVYCLIFTSYFVSLSYIPIISGLVSDPSIATITILLNIATLIIGTFCYYVLRDIPKSKFKKRTCSLHKTPL
;
A
#
# COMPACT_ATOMS: atom_id res chain seq x y z
N MET A 1 -13.04 -27.23 8.64
CA MET A 1 -13.57 -25.88 8.31
C MET A 1 -12.93 -24.87 9.26
N TYR A 2 -11.59 -24.81 9.28
CA TYR A 2 -10.75 -24.16 10.32
C TYR A 2 -9.77 -23.12 9.75
N PHE A 3 -9.88 -22.79 8.45
CA PHE A 3 -8.78 -22.15 7.70
C PHE A 3 -9.02 -20.66 7.38
N ALA A 4 -10.22 -20.15 7.64
CA ALA A 4 -10.74 -19.02 6.91
C ALA A 4 -10.09 -17.64 7.25
N THR A 5 -9.86 -17.35 8.53
CA THR A 5 -9.29 -16.06 8.98
C THR A 5 -7.78 -16.10 9.14
N ALA A 6 -7.25 -17.26 9.51
CA ALA A 6 -5.83 -17.58 9.44
C ALA A 6 -5.31 -17.29 8.03
N ASP A 7 -6.01 -17.74 6.99
CA ASP A 7 -5.60 -17.51 5.60
C ASP A 7 -5.61 -16.01 5.23
N ILE A 8 -6.57 -15.21 5.66
CA ILE A 8 -6.61 -13.76 5.34
C ILE A 8 -5.45 -13.02 6.00
N LEU A 9 -5.19 -13.30 7.27
CA LEU A 9 -4.15 -12.62 8.01
C LEU A 9 -2.75 -13.09 7.59
N HIS A 10 -2.59 -14.38 7.32
CA HIS A 10 -1.35 -14.97 6.83
C HIS A 10 -1.09 -14.57 5.37
N LEU A 11 -2.14 -14.36 4.58
CA LEU A 11 -2.06 -13.76 3.25
C LEU A 11 -1.68 -12.28 3.33
N TYR A 12 -2.20 -11.54 4.31
CA TYR A 12 -1.81 -10.15 4.55
C TYR A 12 -0.39 -10.00 5.12
N SER A 13 0.02 -10.87 6.04
CA SER A 13 1.39 -10.92 6.57
C SER A 13 2.37 -11.23 5.45
N HIS A 14 2.01 -12.12 4.52
CA HIS A 14 2.76 -12.39 3.29
C HIS A 14 2.75 -11.26 2.26
N ILE A 15 1.74 -10.38 2.24
CA ILE A 15 1.64 -9.30 1.24
C ILE A 15 2.31 -8.01 1.73
N ASP A 16 2.06 -7.55 2.96
CA ASP A 16 2.33 -6.14 3.29
C ASP A 16 3.16 -5.85 4.55
N PHE A 17 3.32 -6.73 5.54
CA PHE A 17 4.12 -6.31 6.70
C PHE A 17 4.84 -7.46 7.40
N LYS A 18 6.17 -7.37 7.43
CA LYS A 18 7.04 -8.21 8.28
C LYS A 18 6.90 -7.93 9.79
N LEU A 19 5.78 -7.33 10.24
CA LEU A 19 5.58 -6.90 11.63
C LEU A 19 4.64 -7.79 12.44
N VAL A 20 3.83 -8.64 11.81
CA VAL A 20 2.95 -9.55 12.53
C VAL A 20 3.61 -10.91 12.55
N ASP A 21 4.07 -11.32 13.73
CA ASP A 21 4.48 -12.70 13.99
C ASP A 21 3.21 -13.56 13.93
N ASP A 22 3.16 -14.51 12.99
CA ASP A 22 2.01 -15.39 12.76
C ASP A 22 1.62 -16.17 14.04
N ASN A 23 2.52 -16.25 15.03
CA ASN A 23 2.30 -16.91 16.32
C ASN A 23 1.54 -16.09 17.38
N LEU A 24 1.37 -14.77 17.18
CA LEU A 24 0.75 -13.87 18.17
C LEU A 24 -0.72 -13.54 17.88
N VAL A 25 -1.25 -13.97 16.73
CA VAL A 25 -2.64 -13.70 16.38
C VAL A 25 -3.45 -14.97 16.52
N ASP A 26 -4.55 -14.89 17.29
CA ASP A 26 -5.46 -16.01 17.50
C ASP A 26 -6.15 -16.37 16.17
N THR A 27 -5.62 -17.40 15.52
CA THR A 27 -6.02 -17.87 14.19
C THR A 27 -7.33 -18.67 14.20
N ASN A 28 -7.98 -18.79 15.36
CA ASN A 28 -9.15 -19.65 15.58
C ASN A 28 -10.51 -18.98 15.30
N ILE A 29 -10.56 -17.77 14.75
CA ILE A 29 -11.82 -17.05 14.52
C ILE A 29 -12.56 -17.63 13.29
N SER A 30 -13.64 -18.37 13.49
CA SER A 30 -14.50 -18.89 12.42
C SER A 30 -15.43 -17.79 11.86
N PRO A 31 -15.85 -17.86 10.58
CA PRO A 31 -16.90 -16.98 10.03
C PRO A 31 -18.26 -17.10 10.73
N GLN A 32 -18.43 -18.17 11.49
CA GLN A 32 -19.62 -18.43 12.30
C GLN A 32 -19.50 -17.86 13.72
N ASP A 33 -18.35 -17.30 14.09
CA ASP A 33 -18.16 -16.69 15.40
C ASP A 33 -18.84 -15.33 15.45
N ASP A 34 -19.50 -15.05 16.58
CA ASP A 34 -20.20 -13.78 16.82
C ASP A 34 -19.28 -12.55 16.70
N HIS A 35 -17.96 -12.74 16.79
CA HIS A 35 -16.95 -11.68 16.71
C HIS A 35 -16.30 -11.53 15.33
N PHE A 36 -16.65 -12.35 14.34
CA PHE A 36 -16.04 -12.31 13.00
C PHE A 36 -16.17 -10.93 12.33
N ILE A 37 -17.37 -10.34 12.37
CA ILE A 37 -17.64 -9.01 11.79
C ILE A 37 -16.79 -7.95 12.49
N PHE A 38 -16.72 -8.01 13.82
CA PHE A 38 -15.91 -7.08 14.61
C PHE A 38 -14.42 -7.18 14.23
N TYR A 39 -13.89 -8.39 14.11
CA TYR A 39 -12.51 -8.62 13.70
C TYR A 39 -12.23 -8.08 12.29
N MET A 40 -13.13 -8.30 11.33
CA MET A 40 -13.00 -7.77 9.97
C MET A 40 -13.04 -6.24 9.94
N CYS A 41 -13.88 -5.61 10.76
CA CYS A 41 -13.89 -4.15 10.90
C CYS A 41 -12.56 -3.62 11.47
N VAL A 42 -12.01 -4.28 12.49
CA VAL A 42 -10.71 -3.89 13.07
C VAL A 42 -9.58 -4.04 12.04
N LEU A 43 -9.56 -5.14 11.29
CA LEU A 43 -8.59 -5.36 10.20
C LEU A 43 -8.71 -4.28 9.13
N PHE A 44 -9.93 -3.99 8.67
CA PHE A 44 -10.18 -2.95 7.68
C PHE A 44 -9.62 -1.59 8.15
N VAL A 45 -10.01 -1.15 9.34
CA VAL A 45 -9.56 0.14 9.89
C VAL A 45 -8.04 0.17 10.01
N SER A 46 -7.44 -0.91 10.47
CA SER A 46 -6.00 -0.99 10.67
C SER A 46 -5.24 -0.93 9.34
N LEU A 47 -5.60 -1.77 8.37
CA LEU A 47 -4.85 -1.97 7.12
C LEU A 47 -5.14 -0.91 6.06
N VAL A 48 -6.38 -0.43 5.99
CA VAL A 48 -6.82 0.53 4.96
C VAL A 48 -6.62 1.97 5.43
N ILE A 49 -6.67 2.23 6.73
CA ILE A 49 -6.66 3.60 7.28
C ILE A 49 -5.39 3.84 8.10
N VAL A 50 -5.23 3.14 9.22
CA VAL A 50 -4.19 3.46 10.22
C VAL A 50 -2.78 3.27 9.66
N VAL A 51 -2.51 2.11 9.05
CA VAL A 51 -1.20 1.76 8.49
C VAL A 51 -0.77 2.74 7.40
N PRO A 52 -1.58 3.03 6.36
CA PRO A 52 -1.24 4.02 5.34
C PRO A 52 -0.96 5.42 5.90
N ILE A 53 -1.79 5.90 6.84
CA ILE A 53 -1.57 7.22 7.47
C ILE A 53 -0.22 7.27 8.18
N PHE A 54 0.05 6.27 9.04
CA PHE A 54 1.31 6.22 9.78
C PHE A 54 2.52 6.14 8.84
N ALA A 55 2.45 5.26 7.84
CA ALA A 55 3.51 5.10 6.87
C ALA A 55 3.76 6.42 6.11
N GLU A 56 2.74 7.10 5.61
CA GLU A 56 2.95 8.37 4.91
C GLU A 56 3.50 9.48 5.81
N VAL A 57 3.04 9.59 7.05
CA VAL A 57 3.60 10.55 8.02
C VAL A 57 5.10 10.30 8.22
N VAL A 58 5.49 9.05 8.44
CA VAL A 58 6.91 8.69 8.66
C VAL A 58 7.74 8.88 7.40
N TYR A 59 7.32 8.28 6.27
CA TYR A 59 8.13 8.23 5.06
C TYR A 59 8.06 9.52 4.24
N ARG A 60 6.88 10.13 4.08
CA ARG A 60 6.68 11.32 3.21
C ARG A 60 6.63 12.63 4.00
N GLY A 61 6.17 12.59 5.25
CA GLY A 61 6.16 13.75 6.13
C GLY A 61 7.52 14.01 6.80
N VAL A 62 8.17 12.98 7.33
CA VAL A 62 9.42 13.15 8.08
C VAL A 62 10.65 12.79 7.25
N LEU A 63 10.74 11.56 6.75
CA LEU A 63 11.95 11.05 6.11
C LEU A 63 12.25 11.76 4.79
N LEU A 64 11.30 11.78 3.85
CA LEU A 64 11.48 12.42 2.53
C LEU A 64 11.83 13.90 2.68
N ASP A 65 11.16 14.62 3.58
CA ASP A 65 11.42 16.04 3.82
C ASP A 65 12.83 16.26 4.39
N ARG A 66 13.27 15.45 5.35
CA ARG A 66 14.65 15.52 5.87
C ARG A 66 15.71 15.18 4.81
N LEU A 67 15.46 14.17 3.98
CA LEU A 67 16.36 13.80 2.90
C LEU A 67 16.45 14.91 1.85
N CYS A 68 15.35 15.60 1.55
CA CYS A 68 15.31 16.72 0.63
C CYS A 68 16.09 17.96 1.10
N LEU A 69 16.37 18.09 2.41
CA LEU A 69 17.22 19.16 2.94
C LEU A 69 18.71 18.88 2.71
N LYS A 70 19.10 17.60 2.63
CA LYS A 70 20.52 17.18 2.57
C LYS A 70 20.95 16.69 1.19
N LEU A 71 20.03 16.12 0.41
CA LEU A 71 20.30 15.41 -0.84
C LEU A 71 19.60 16.05 -2.03
N PHE A 72 20.04 15.69 -3.24
CA PHE A 72 19.25 15.99 -4.43
C PHE A 72 17.94 15.20 -4.42
N PRO A 73 16.84 15.75 -4.96
CA PRO A 73 15.51 15.15 -4.84
C PRO A 73 15.40 13.72 -5.37
N LEU A 74 16.14 13.38 -6.43
CA LEU A 74 16.17 12.02 -6.98
C LEU A 74 16.70 11.01 -5.94
N TRP A 75 17.74 11.38 -5.21
CA TRP A 75 18.31 10.54 -4.14
C TRP A 75 17.37 10.46 -2.93
N ALA A 76 16.68 11.56 -2.61
CA ALA A 76 15.68 11.56 -1.55
C ALA A 76 14.50 10.62 -1.87
N ILE A 77 14.00 10.65 -3.11
CA ILE A 77 12.96 9.73 -3.59
C ILE A 77 13.45 8.29 -3.52
N ALA A 78 14.64 8.01 -4.07
CA ALA A 78 15.19 6.67 -4.12
C ALA A 78 15.35 6.07 -2.72
N LEU A 79 15.99 6.80 -1.80
CA LEU A 79 16.25 6.31 -0.45
C LEU A 79 14.97 6.17 0.39
N SER A 80 14.05 7.15 0.29
CA SER A 80 12.75 7.04 0.96
C SER A 80 11.94 5.85 0.47
N SER A 81 11.95 5.58 -0.84
CA SER A 81 11.19 4.48 -1.44
C SER A 81 11.82 3.12 -1.12
N LEU A 82 13.15 3.05 -1.07
CA LEU A 82 13.89 1.84 -0.72
C LEU A 82 13.67 1.44 0.75
N LEU A 83 13.68 2.42 1.66
CA LEU A 83 13.36 2.20 3.07
C LEU A 83 11.88 1.91 3.31
N PHE A 84 10.99 2.45 2.46
CA PHE A 84 9.58 2.08 2.48
C PHE A 84 9.42 0.63 2.04
N GLY A 85 9.95 0.23 0.88
CA GLY A 85 9.78 -1.12 0.35
C GLY A 85 10.42 -2.24 1.18
N SER A 86 11.49 -1.97 1.93
CA SER A 86 12.26 -2.99 2.66
C SER A 86 11.49 -3.70 3.79
N ILE A 87 10.45 -3.06 4.33
CA ILE A 87 9.62 -3.61 5.42
C ILE A 87 8.50 -4.54 4.91
N TYR A 88 8.22 -4.50 3.61
CA TYR A 88 7.17 -5.27 2.95
C TYR A 88 7.76 -6.56 2.35
N ASN A 89 6.90 -7.57 2.17
CA ASN A 89 7.29 -8.82 1.53
C ASN A 89 7.32 -8.69 0.00
N ASN A 90 6.36 -7.96 -0.59
CA ASN A 90 6.43 -7.55 -1.99
C ASN A 90 7.37 -6.34 -2.18
N PHE A 91 8.67 -6.56 -2.02
CA PHE A 91 9.68 -5.49 -2.09
C PHE A 91 9.56 -4.66 -3.38
N ILE A 92 9.40 -5.31 -4.54
CA ILE A 92 9.34 -4.61 -5.84
C ILE A 92 8.07 -3.76 -5.92
N GLY A 93 6.91 -4.31 -5.57
CA GLY A 93 5.66 -3.56 -5.63
C GLY A 93 5.63 -2.39 -4.65
N SER A 94 6.08 -2.63 -3.41
CA SER A 94 6.17 -1.58 -2.40
C SER A 94 7.22 -0.52 -2.75
N LEU A 95 8.32 -0.88 -3.41
CA LEU A 95 9.29 0.08 -3.95
C LEU A 95 8.66 0.97 -5.04
N ILE A 96 7.89 0.39 -5.96
CA ILE A 96 7.19 1.13 -7.02
C ILE A 96 6.17 2.09 -6.40
N LEU A 97 5.28 1.59 -5.54
CA LEU A 97 4.32 2.43 -4.80
C LEU A 97 5.05 3.52 -4.00
N GLY A 98 6.17 3.13 -3.38
CA GLY A 98 7.20 3.97 -2.77
C GLY A 98 7.49 5.24 -3.57
N ILE A 99 7.95 5.03 -4.80
CA ILE A 99 8.35 6.08 -5.74
C ILE A 99 7.13 6.92 -6.15
N VAL A 100 6.02 6.27 -6.49
CA VAL A 100 4.81 6.96 -6.97
C VAL A 100 4.25 7.91 -5.91
N LEU A 101 4.14 7.49 -4.66
CA LEU A 101 3.68 8.33 -3.56
C LEU A 101 4.64 9.50 -3.28
N CYS A 102 5.96 9.30 -3.46
CA CYS A 102 6.90 10.42 -3.41
C CYS A 102 6.62 11.44 -4.53
N LEU A 103 6.39 10.99 -5.77
CA LEU A 103 6.06 11.86 -6.90
C LEU A 103 4.74 12.62 -6.66
N ILE A 104 3.73 11.95 -6.11
CA ILE A 104 2.45 12.55 -5.71
C ILE A 104 2.69 13.63 -4.65
N ARG A 105 3.49 13.34 -3.61
CA ARG A 105 3.89 14.34 -2.59
C ARG A 105 4.57 15.56 -3.22
N PHE A 106 5.44 15.40 -4.21
CA PHE A 106 6.06 16.53 -4.94
C PHE A 106 5.07 17.31 -5.81
N LYS A 107 4.13 16.61 -6.45
CA LYS A 107 3.14 17.20 -7.35
C LYS A 107 2.12 18.05 -6.59
N PHE A 108 1.48 17.46 -5.58
CA PHE A 108 0.39 18.10 -4.84
C PHE A 108 0.88 18.93 -3.65
N ARG A 109 2.10 18.68 -3.18
CA ARG A 109 2.73 19.41 -2.05
C ARG A 109 1.94 19.30 -0.75
N THR A 110 1.11 18.28 -0.62
CA THR A 110 0.36 17.97 0.60
C THR A 110 0.71 16.57 1.07
N LEU A 111 0.51 16.29 2.35
CA LEU A 111 0.60 14.93 2.89
C LEU A 111 -0.71 14.16 2.68
N ALA A 112 -1.85 14.86 2.61
CA ALA A 112 -3.16 14.26 2.36
C ALA A 112 -3.24 13.51 1.01
N ALA A 113 -2.58 14.00 -0.05
CA ALA A 113 -2.61 13.36 -1.36
C ALA A 113 -1.98 11.96 -1.38
N PRO A 114 -0.72 11.75 -0.92
CA PRO A 114 -0.17 10.41 -0.82
C PRO A 114 -0.92 9.53 0.19
N ILE A 115 -1.42 10.08 1.31
CA ILE A 115 -2.25 9.32 2.27
C ILE A 115 -3.47 8.74 1.55
N PHE A 116 -4.26 9.58 0.88
CA PHE A 116 -5.48 9.15 0.21
C PHE A 116 -5.22 8.07 -0.85
N ILE A 117 -4.18 8.26 -1.66
CA ILE A 117 -3.83 7.29 -2.72
C ILE A 117 -3.33 5.97 -2.11
N HIS A 118 -2.57 6.00 -1.02
CA HIS A 118 -2.13 4.80 -0.32
C HIS A 118 -3.31 4.07 0.35
N MET A 119 -4.23 4.80 0.98
CA MET A 119 -5.47 4.23 1.53
C MET A 119 -6.31 3.57 0.43
N LEU A 120 -6.46 4.23 -0.74
CA LEU A 120 -7.20 3.66 -1.87
C LEU A 120 -6.52 2.40 -2.42
N HIS A 121 -5.19 2.40 -2.52
CA HIS A 121 -4.43 1.22 -2.91
C HIS A 121 -4.69 0.06 -1.94
N ASN A 122 -4.61 0.30 -0.63
CA ASN A 122 -4.85 -0.72 0.38
C ASN A 122 -6.31 -1.16 0.45
N LEU A 123 -7.26 -0.27 0.18
CA LEU A 123 -8.67 -0.62 0.04
C LEU A 123 -8.88 -1.60 -1.12
N LEU A 124 -8.26 -1.35 -2.27
CA LEU A 124 -8.35 -2.26 -3.41
C LEU A 124 -7.77 -3.63 -3.06
N VAL A 125 -6.57 -3.68 -2.47
CA VAL A 125 -5.95 -4.93 -2.00
C VAL A 125 -6.89 -5.67 -1.02
N TYR A 126 -7.46 -4.95 -0.05
CA TYR A 126 -8.38 -5.51 0.93
C TYR A 126 -9.62 -6.12 0.27
N CYS A 127 -10.30 -5.37 -0.60
CA CYS A 127 -11.49 -5.85 -1.32
C CYS A 127 -11.19 -7.07 -2.18
N LEU A 128 -10.01 -7.13 -2.79
CA LEU A 128 -9.58 -8.25 -3.64
C LEU A 128 -9.35 -9.52 -2.81
N ILE A 129 -8.61 -9.40 -1.70
CA ILE A 129 -8.39 -10.50 -0.75
C ILE A 129 -9.73 -10.98 -0.19
N PHE A 130 -10.56 -10.05 0.28
CA PHE A 130 -11.89 -10.35 0.79
C PHE A 130 -12.76 -11.07 -0.25
N THR A 131 -12.78 -10.59 -1.51
CA THR A 131 -13.55 -11.25 -2.58
C THR A 131 -13.04 -12.67 -2.85
N SER A 132 -11.71 -12.86 -2.97
CA SER A 132 -11.12 -14.18 -3.20
C SER A 132 -11.46 -15.18 -2.09
N TYR A 133 -11.55 -14.68 -0.86
CA TYR A 133 -11.97 -15.44 0.31
C TYR A 133 -13.45 -15.86 0.25
N PHE A 134 -14.38 -14.97 -0.09
CA PHE A 134 -15.79 -15.35 -0.21
C PHE A 134 -16.05 -16.28 -1.40
N VAL A 135 -15.30 -16.10 -2.48
CA VAL A 135 -15.35 -16.96 -3.66
C VAL A 135 -14.90 -18.38 -3.28
N SER A 136 -13.80 -18.54 -2.54
CA SER A 136 -13.33 -19.86 -2.09
C SER A 136 -14.33 -20.57 -1.17
N LEU A 137 -15.09 -19.84 -0.36
CA LEU A 137 -16.18 -20.38 0.47
C LEU A 137 -17.43 -20.76 -0.34
N SER A 138 -17.65 -20.14 -1.51
CA SER A 138 -18.87 -20.29 -2.31
C SER A 138 -18.80 -21.42 -3.35
N TYR A 139 -17.63 -22.02 -3.57
CA TYR A 139 -17.46 -23.01 -4.64
C TYR A 139 -18.13 -24.36 -4.33
N ILE A 140 -19.13 -24.68 -5.16
CA ILE A 140 -19.58 -26.04 -5.48
C ILE A 140 -18.66 -26.57 -6.61
N PRO A 141 -18.18 -27.84 -6.60
CA PRO A 141 -17.18 -28.38 -7.54
C PRO A 141 -17.47 -28.27 -9.05
N ILE A 142 -18.67 -27.83 -9.44
CA ILE A 142 -19.16 -27.80 -10.83
C ILE A 142 -18.84 -26.45 -11.51
N ILE A 143 -18.77 -25.34 -10.76
CA ILE A 143 -18.56 -23.97 -11.32
C ILE A 143 -17.06 -23.60 -11.43
N SER A 144 -16.19 -24.30 -10.69
CA SER A 144 -14.73 -24.07 -10.64
C SER A 144 -13.99 -24.31 -11.96
N GLY A 145 -14.64 -24.92 -12.96
CA GLY A 145 -14.07 -25.13 -14.30
C GLY A 145 -14.32 -24.00 -15.30
N LEU A 146 -15.26 -23.08 -15.03
CA LEU A 146 -15.69 -22.03 -15.98
C LEU A 146 -15.17 -20.64 -15.62
N VAL A 147 -14.99 -20.36 -14.33
CA VAL A 147 -14.37 -19.13 -13.83
C VAL A 147 -12.93 -19.49 -13.47
N SER A 148 -11.97 -19.12 -14.32
CA SER A 148 -10.57 -19.14 -13.90
C SER A 148 -10.41 -18.06 -12.84
N ASP A 149 -10.29 -18.46 -11.57
CA ASP A 149 -9.94 -17.54 -10.49
C ASP A 149 -8.70 -16.74 -10.95
N PRO A 150 -8.78 -15.40 -11.08
CA PRO A 150 -7.58 -14.63 -11.29
C PRO A 150 -6.70 -14.89 -10.07
N SER A 151 -5.60 -15.60 -10.28
CA SER A 151 -4.65 -15.88 -9.21
C SER A 151 -4.30 -14.56 -8.52
N ILE A 152 -4.14 -14.57 -7.19
CA ILE A 152 -3.75 -13.38 -6.42
C ILE A 152 -2.56 -12.66 -7.09
N ALA A 153 -1.63 -13.43 -7.68
CA ALA A 153 -0.53 -12.93 -8.48
C ALA A 153 -0.95 -12.07 -9.69
N THR A 154 -1.94 -12.50 -10.48
CA THR A 154 -2.48 -11.75 -11.63
C THR A 154 -3.02 -10.38 -11.19
N ILE A 155 -3.75 -10.36 -10.09
CA ILE A 155 -4.33 -9.13 -9.54
C ILE A 155 -3.23 -8.19 -9.03
N THR A 156 -2.25 -8.71 -8.29
CA THR A 156 -1.10 -7.94 -7.82
C THR A 156 -0.31 -7.35 -8.99
N ILE A 157 -0.14 -8.08 -10.09
CA ILE A 157 0.52 -7.57 -11.32
C ILE A 157 -0.27 -6.40 -11.91
N LEU A 158 -1.60 -6.54 -12.06
CA LEU A 158 -2.45 -5.48 -12.59
C LEU A 158 -2.41 -4.22 -11.72
N LEU A 159 -2.44 -4.37 -10.39
CA LEU A 159 -2.35 -3.26 -9.45
C LEU A 159 -0.99 -2.54 -9.54
N ASN A 160 0.10 -3.29 -9.71
CA ASN A 160 1.43 -2.71 -9.94
C ASN A 160 1.50 -1.94 -11.26
N ILE A 161 0.91 -2.47 -12.33
CA ILE A 161 0.82 -1.77 -13.63
C ILE A 161 0.03 -0.46 -13.48
N ALA A 162 -1.13 -0.49 -12.81
CA ALA A 162 -1.93 0.70 -12.56
C ALA A 162 -1.15 1.76 -11.77
N THR A 163 -0.42 1.33 -10.74
CA THR A 163 0.45 2.20 -9.94
C THR A 163 1.56 2.82 -10.80
N LEU A 164 2.20 2.04 -11.67
CA LEU A 164 3.24 2.52 -12.58
C LEU A 164 2.71 3.57 -13.57
N ILE A 165 1.48 3.40 -14.07
CA ILE A 165 0.83 4.38 -14.96
C ILE A 165 0.64 5.71 -14.24
N ILE A 166 0.09 5.69 -13.02
CA ILE A 166 -0.09 6.88 -12.18
C ILE A 166 1.25 7.55 -11.90
N GLY A 167 2.27 6.76 -11.56
CA GLY A 167 3.63 7.23 -11.32
C GLY A 167 4.25 7.91 -12.53
N THR A 168 4.09 7.31 -13.70
CA THR A 168 4.59 7.83 -14.98
C THR A 168 3.92 9.16 -15.32
N PHE A 169 2.59 9.25 -15.18
CA PHE A 169 1.86 10.51 -15.34
C PHE A 169 2.39 11.59 -14.37
N CYS A 170 2.53 11.27 -13.08
CA CYS A 170 3.06 12.20 -12.09
C CYS A 170 4.49 12.66 -12.45
N TYR A 171 5.33 11.75 -12.92
CA TYR A 171 6.69 12.06 -13.36
C TYR A 171 6.71 13.00 -14.55
N TYR A 172 5.93 12.72 -15.61
CA TYR A 172 5.87 13.58 -16.81
C TYR A 172 5.48 15.00 -16.45
N VAL A 173 4.47 15.16 -15.58
CA VAL A 173 4.01 16.46 -15.13
C VAL A 173 5.05 17.20 -14.27
N LEU A 174 5.95 16.48 -13.60
CA LEU A 174 7.04 17.05 -12.83
C LEU A 174 8.28 17.36 -13.68
N ARG A 175 8.53 16.62 -14.76
CA ARG A 175 9.67 16.78 -15.67
C ARG A 175 9.73 18.18 -16.28
N ASP A 176 8.57 18.77 -16.57
CA ASP A 176 8.49 20.07 -17.25
C ASP A 176 8.81 21.24 -16.28
N ILE A 177 9.06 20.96 -15.00
CA ILE A 177 9.46 21.96 -14.01
C ILE A 177 10.98 22.18 -14.09
N PRO A 178 11.45 23.43 -14.31
CA PRO A 178 12.87 23.75 -14.32
C PRO A 178 13.57 23.28 -13.03
N LYS A 179 14.77 22.71 -13.14
CA LYS A 179 15.53 22.15 -11.99
C LYS A 179 15.70 23.14 -10.83
N SER A 180 15.84 24.45 -11.12
CA SER A 180 15.92 25.52 -10.12
C SER A 180 14.62 25.68 -9.32
N LYS A 181 13.46 25.61 -10.00
CA LYS A 181 12.13 25.64 -9.37
C LYS A 181 11.84 24.33 -8.64
N PHE A 182 12.34 23.19 -9.12
CA PHE A 182 12.20 21.90 -8.47
C PHE A 182 12.91 21.86 -7.10
N LYS A 183 14.17 22.32 -7.04
CA LYS A 183 14.91 22.48 -5.77
C LYS A 183 14.25 23.50 -4.82
N LYS A 184 13.64 24.55 -5.35
CA LYS A 184 12.88 25.51 -4.54
C LYS A 184 11.57 24.90 -3.98
N ARG A 185 10.91 24.04 -4.77
CA ARG A 185 9.73 23.28 -4.33
C ARG A 185 10.08 22.28 -3.24
N THR A 186 11.24 21.62 -3.31
CA THR A 186 11.69 20.67 -2.28
C THR A 186 11.98 21.36 -0.95
N CYS A 187 12.70 22.49 -0.96
CA CYS A 187 12.94 23.28 0.27
C CYS A 187 11.65 23.83 0.92
N SER A 188 10.56 23.92 0.17
CA SER A 188 9.28 24.44 0.66
C SER A 188 8.28 23.35 1.07
N LEU A 189 8.55 22.06 0.81
CA LEU A 189 7.75 20.94 1.36
C LEU A 189 7.74 20.96 2.90
N HIS A 190 8.82 21.43 3.50
CA HIS A 190 8.97 21.61 4.95
C HIS A 190 8.02 22.66 5.56
N LYS A 191 7.42 23.54 4.75
CA LYS A 191 6.60 24.66 5.24
C LYS A 191 5.09 24.43 5.12
N THR A 192 4.65 23.30 4.55
CA THR A 192 3.23 22.98 4.42
C THR A 192 2.72 22.35 5.71
N PRO A 193 1.63 22.86 6.32
CA PRO A 193 1.05 22.25 7.52
C PRO A 193 0.54 20.83 7.21
N LEU A 194 0.54 19.99 8.25
CA LEU A 194 0.01 18.62 8.28
C LEU A 194 -1.45 18.57 7.78
#